data_AF-S2VFZ6-F1
#
_entry.id   AF-S2VFZ6-F1
#
_cell.length_a   1.000
_cell.length_b   1.000
_cell.length_c   1.000
_cell.angle_alpha   90.00
_cell.angle_beta   90.00
_cell.angle_gamma   90.00
#
_symmetry.space_group_name_H-M   'P 1'
#
loop_
_entity.id
_entity.type
_entity.pdbx_description
1 polymer ?
#
loop_
_entity_poly.entity_id
_entity_poly.type
_entity_poly.pdbx_seq_one_letter_code
_entity_poly.pdbx_strand_id
1 'polypeptide(L)'
;MLVRIVTLGVLILGVTGCTKNPKNADMPAEVHIDRNTSSQIVQILGAAVCGEKYTVTSELAVPGEIKGYTCLAEDGFPQVVYRETNSAMSLSASENTWVSFPDHPLKIIRGTGWYIVLDSENASLLADKFKTVDVELEDVKSVEVSSETKREDPEAVICSQFASAIIHGFVYEDSPLPDNLSDEAEKIITESYQDFRETNPGVTAESPESYILLGNPAREINRFCAENGELFDDR
;
A
#
# COMPACT_ATOMS: atom_id res chain seq x y z
N MET A 1 49.89 54.05 -27.69
CA MET A 1 48.59 54.64 -28.08
C MET A 1 47.50 53.61 -27.76
N LEU A 2 46.59 53.99 -26.86
CA LEU A 2 45.31 53.40 -26.44
C LEU A 2 45.02 51.88 -26.58
N VAL A 3 44.95 51.22 -25.42
CA VAL A 3 43.79 50.50 -24.83
C VAL A 3 42.65 50.06 -25.76
N ARG A 4 42.34 48.76 -25.74
CA ARG A 4 41.00 48.25 -25.36
C ARG A 4 41.04 46.78 -24.92
N ILE A 5 40.66 46.59 -23.66
CA ILE A 5 40.32 45.35 -22.97
C ILE A 5 38.93 44.91 -23.44
N VAL A 6 38.76 43.62 -23.78
CA VAL A 6 37.50 42.90 -23.54
C VAL A 6 37.86 41.50 -23.07
N THR A 7 37.71 41.32 -21.75
CA THR A 7 37.71 40.05 -21.04
C THR A 7 36.42 39.31 -21.38
N LEU A 8 36.50 38.05 -21.84
CA LEU A 8 35.37 37.13 -21.78
C LEU A 8 35.80 35.91 -20.98
N GLY A 9 35.36 35.89 -19.72
CA GLY A 9 35.56 34.76 -18.82
C GLY A 9 34.65 33.62 -19.22
N VAL A 10 35.24 32.44 -19.43
CA VAL A 10 34.49 31.19 -19.46
C VAL A 10 34.52 30.62 -18.04
N LEU A 11 33.33 30.64 -17.45
CA LEU A 11 33.00 30.13 -16.13
C LEU A 11 33.22 28.62 -16.11
N ILE A 12 34.16 28.15 -15.29
CA ILE A 12 34.32 26.73 -14.95
C ILE A 12 33.20 26.40 -13.96
N LEU A 13 32.12 25.80 -14.45
CA LEU A 13 31.10 25.20 -13.57
C LEU A 13 31.64 23.85 -13.11
N GLY A 14 32.11 23.84 -11.85
CA GLY A 14 32.45 22.62 -11.13
C GLY A 14 31.22 21.73 -10.99
N VAL A 15 31.34 20.50 -11.44
CA VAL A 15 30.39 19.42 -11.15
C VAL A 15 30.74 18.90 -9.75
N THR A 16 30.23 19.59 -8.74
CA THR A 16 30.23 19.11 -7.35
C THR A 16 28.79 18.78 -6.96
N GLY A 17 28.56 17.51 -6.63
CA GLY A 17 27.57 17.09 -5.63
C GLY A 17 26.11 17.02 -6.09
N CYS A 18 25.71 15.84 -6.56
CA CYS A 18 24.35 15.35 -6.34
C CYS A 18 24.43 14.04 -5.55
N THR A 19 24.92 14.09 -4.31
CA THR A 19 24.51 13.12 -3.29
C THR A 19 23.25 13.68 -2.66
N LYS A 20 22.08 13.26 -3.14
CA LYS A 20 20.84 13.39 -2.37
C LYS A 20 20.93 12.36 -1.24
N ASN A 21 21.65 12.69 -0.16
CA ASN A 21 21.33 12.10 1.12
C ASN A 21 19.99 12.71 1.53
N PRO A 22 18.93 11.91 1.75
CA PRO A 22 17.76 12.43 2.43
C PRO A 22 18.26 12.93 3.79
N LYS A 23 18.06 14.22 4.04
CA LYS A 23 18.29 14.78 5.37
C LYS A 23 17.29 14.08 6.29
N ASN A 24 17.79 13.23 7.19
CA ASN A 24 17.06 12.82 8.39
C ASN A 24 16.53 14.10 9.03
N ALA A 25 15.24 14.37 8.85
CA ALA A 25 14.58 15.47 9.50
C ALA A 25 14.53 15.13 10.99
N ASP A 26 15.08 16.01 11.83
CA ASP A 26 15.02 15.83 13.29
C ASP A 26 13.56 15.74 13.72
N MET A 27 13.15 14.54 14.15
CA MET A 27 11.79 14.27 14.60
C MET A 27 11.57 14.89 15.99
N PRO A 28 10.43 15.54 16.27
CA PRO A 28 10.15 16.19 17.57
C PRO A 28 10.21 15.21 18.75
N ALA A 29 10.59 15.73 19.92
CA ALA A 29 11.10 14.95 21.06
C ALA A 29 10.05 14.12 21.83
N GLU A 30 8.78 14.50 21.82
CA GLU A 30 7.68 13.74 22.45
C GLU A 30 6.38 13.98 21.66
N VAL A 31 5.60 12.94 21.45
CA VAL A 31 4.32 13.01 20.72
C VAL A 31 3.26 12.31 21.55
N HIS A 32 2.23 13.05 21.96
CA HIS A 32 1.02 12.48 22.57
C HIS A 32 0.04 12.10 21.47
N ILE A 33 -0.45 10.86 21.53
CA ILE A 33 -1.01 10.16 20.38
C ILE A 33 -2.43 9.70 20.78
N ASP A 34 -3.43 10.57 20.59
CA ASP A 34 -4.88 10.30 20.76
C ASP A 34 -5.55 10.02 19.42
N ARG A 35 -6.84 9.62 19.35
CA ARG A 35 -7.64 9.19 18.17
C ARG A 35 -7.51 10.05 16.89
N ASN A 36 -6.97 11.27 16.98
CA ASN A 36 -6.43 12.06 15.87
C ASN A 36 -5.04 11.54 15.40
N THR A 37 -4.81 10.24 15.61
CA THR A 37 -3.53 9.55 15.86
C THR A 37 -2.76 9.28 14.60
N SER A 38 -3.49 8.75 13.63
CA SER A 38 -2.95 8.28 12.38
C SER A 38 -2.37 9.47 11.62
N SER A 39 -3.14 10.54 11.46
CA SER A 39 -2.70 11.77 10.81
C SER A 39 -1.37 12.32 11.33
N GLN A 40 -1.12 12.22 12.66
CA GLN A 40 0.12 12.67 13.29
C GLN A 40 1.26 11.69 13.07
N ILE A 41 1.03 10.38 13.25
CA ILE A 41 2.04 9.34 12.95
C ILE A 41 2.45 9.40 11.48
N VAL A 42 1.48 9.61 10.59
CA VAL A 42 1.62 9.78 9.15
C VAL A 42 2.35 11.07 8.80
N GLN A 43 2.11 12.19 9.50
CA GLN A 43 2.90 13.42 9.33
C GLN A 43 4.35 13.24 9.78
N ILE A 44 4.56 12.54 10.89
CA ILE A 44 5.88 12.26 11.44
C ILE A 44 6.67 11.32 10.53
N LEU A 45 6.04 10.28 9.98
CA LEU A 45 6.66 9.30 9.09
C LEU A 45 6.80 9.79 7.65
N GLY A 46 5.74 10.38 7.12
CA GLY A 46 5.65 10.81 5.72
C GLY A 46 6.59 11.97 5.38
N ALA A 47 6.98 12.78 6.36
CA ALA A 47 7.95 13.86 6.16
C ALA A 47 9.42 13.40 6.17
N ALA A 48 9.71 12.23 6.75
CA ALA A 48 11.08 11.78 7.01
C ALA A 48 11.55 10.63 6.11
N VAL A 49 10.63 9.78 5.60
CA VAL A 49 11.03 8.45 5.10
C VAL A 49 10.50 8.09 3.71
N CYS A 50 9.40 8.68 3.24
CA CYS A 50 8.76 8.20 2.00
C CYS A 50 9.57 8.54 0.73
N GLY A 51 10.05 7.50 0.03
CA GLY A 51 10.56 7.62 -1.34
C GLY A 51 9.45 7.98 -2.31
N GLU A 52 8.51 7.05 -2.53
CA GLU A 52 7.29 7.28 -3.31
C GLU A 52 6.04 6.95 -2.50
N LYS A 53 5.03 7.82 -2.57
CA LYS A 53 3.80 7.71 -1.77
C LYS A 53 2.61 7.50 -2.69
N TYR A 54 1.92 6.38 -2.49
CA TYR A 54 0.69 6.06 -3.20
C TYR A 54 -0.52 6.17 -2.27
N THR A 55 -1.51 6.95 -2.68
CA THR A 55 -2.81 6.96 -2.02
C THR A 55 -3.53 5.65 -2.26
N VAL A 56 -4.14 5.11 -1.21
CA VAL A 56 -4.93 3.88 -1.26
C VAL A 56 -6.38 4.22 -0.98
N THR A 57 -7.26 3.92 -1.94
CA THR A 57 -8.71 4.12 -1.86
C THR A 57 -9.48 2.81 -1.80
N SER A 58 -8.83 1.70 -2.15
CA SER A 58 -9.29 0.34 -1.96
C SER A 58 -8.10 -0.62 -2.13
N GLU A 59 -8.26 -1.89 -1.75
CA GLU A 59 -7.26 -2.93 -1.93
C GLU A 59 -7.88 -4.18 -2.53
N LEU A 60 -7.17 -4.85 -3.42
CA LEU A 60 -7.60 -6.17 -3.86
C LEU A 60 -7.66 -7.16 -2.69
N ALA A 61 -8.57 -8.13 -2.77
CA ALA A 61 -8.78 -9.16 -1.76
C ALA A 61 -9.18 -8.65 -0.36
N VAL A 62 -9.67 -7.41 -0.27
CA VAL A 62 -10.19 -6.80 0.96
C VAL A 62 -11.65 -6.42 0.75
N PRO A 63 -12.63 -7.09 1.40
CA PRO A 63 -14.03 -6.72 1.22
C PRO A 63 -14.30 -5.36 1.84
N GLY A 64 -15.16 -4.56 1.22
CA GLY A 64 -15.65 -3.28 1.75
C GLY A 64 -14.67 -2.11 1.62
N GLU A 65 -14.93 -1.05 2.38
CA GLU A 65 -14.11 0.16 2.32
C GLU A 65 -12.82 0.00 3.11
N ILE A 66 -11.72 0.42 2.49
CA ILE A 66 -10.44 0.63 3.16
C ILE A 66 -9.69 1.76 2.45
N LYS A 67 -9.00 2.60 3.23
CA LYS A 67 -8.24 3.72 2.70
C LYS A 67 -6.96 3.95 3.48
N GLY A 68 -6.05 4.72 2.89
CA GLY A 68 -4.82 5.12 3.54
C GLY A 68 -3.75 5.46 2.51
N TYR A 69 -2.52 5.02 2.75
CA TYR A 69 -1.44 5.13 1.78
C TYR A 69 -0.37 4.08 2.03
N THR A 70 0.42 3.80 1.00
CA THR A 70 1.63 3.01 1.09
C THR A 70 2.82 3.82 0.59
N CYS A 71 3.92 3.79 1.33
CA CYS A 71 5.22 4.26 0.92
C CYS A 71 6.13 3.06 0.66
N LEU A 72 6.70 3.03 -0.53
CA LEU A 72 7.63 1.99 -0.96
C LEU A 72 9.07 2.54 -0.90
N ALA A 73 10.01 1.67 -0.55
CA ALA A 73 11.44 1.89 -0.75
C ALA A 73 11.79 1.78 -2.25
N GLU A 74 13.02 2.15 -2.61
CA GLU A 74 13.52 2.05 -3.99
C GLU A 74 13.52 0.62 -4.53
N ASP A 75 13.62 -0.38 -3.64
CA ASP A 75 13.54 -1.80 -3.98
C ASP A 75 12.11 -2.34 -4.08
N GLY A 76 11.12 -1.48 -3.84
CA GLY A 76 9.70 -1.82 -3.91
C GLY A 76 9.09 -2.41 -2.65
N PHE A 77 9.87 -2.63 -1.59
CA PHE A 77 9.32 -3.13 -0.33
C PHE A 77 8.63 -2.02 0.47
N PRO A 78 7.59 -2.33 1.26
CA PRO A 78 6.89 -1.34 2.04
C PRO A 78 7.78 -0.80 3.18
N GLN A 79 7.98 0.52 3.19
CA GLN A 79 8.60 1.22 4.33
C GLN A 79 7.54 1.62 5.36
N VAL A 80 6.40 2.11 4.86
CA VAL A 80 5.26 2.52 5.67
C VAL A 80 3.96 2.19 4.94
N VAL A 81 3.13 1.35 5.54
CA VAL A 81 1.74 1.13 5.13
C VAL A 81 0.87 1.71 6.22
N TYR A 82 -0.10 2.53 5.85
CA TYR A 82 -1.15 2.96 6.75
C TYR A 82 -2.50 2.60 6.15
N ARG A 83 -3.37 1.99 6.95
CA ARG A 83 -4.77 1.74 6.60
C ARG A 83 -5.71 2.13 7.71
N GLU A 84 -6.90 2.56 7.30
CA GLU A 84 -8.03 2.80 8.17
C GLU A 84 -9.35 2.37 7.53
N THR A 85 -10.28 1.94 8.39
CA THR A 85 -11.66 1.63 8.04
C THR A 85 -12.50 1.52 9.30
N ASN A 86 -13.83 1.63 9.14
CA ASN A 86 -14.79 1.35 10.22
C ASN A 86 -15.18 -0.13 10.30
N SER A 87 -14.76 -0.96 9.33
CA SER A 87 -15.05 -2.39 9.28
C SER A 87 -13.91 -3.21 9.85
N ALA A 88 -14.14 -3.87 10.99
CA ALA A 88 -13.15 -4.76 11.60
C ALA A 88 -12.76 -5.95 10.68
N MET A 89 -13.72 -6.44 9.89
CA MET A 89 -13.48 -7.50 8.90
C MET A 89 -12.52 -7.02 7.80
N SER A 90 -12.79 -5.86 7.21
CA SER A 90 -11.98 -5.27 6.15
C SER A 90 -10.57 -4.93 6.66
N LEU A 91 -10.47 -4.38 7.87
CA LEU A 91 -9.19 -4.07 8.49
C LEU A 91 -8.35 -5.34 8.71
N SER A 92 -8.98 -6.41 9.23
CA SER A 92 -8.33 -7.70 9.43
C SER A 92 -7.92 -8.36 8.10
N ALA A 93 -8.78 -8.34 7.08
CA ALA A 93 -8.47 -8.89 5.77
C ALA A 93 -7.27 -8.19 5.12
N SER A 94 -7.28 -6.86 5.14
CA SER A 94 -6.16 -6.02 4.68
C SER A 94 -4.87 -6.25 5.45
N GLU A 95 -4.96 -6.41 6.77
CA GLU A 95 -3.77 -6.69 7.57
C GLU A 95 -3.10 -8.01 7.16
N ASN A 96 -3.89 -9.02 6.83
CA ASN A 96 -3.40 -10.34 6.43
C ASN A 96 -2.80 -10.38 5.01
N THR A 97 -2.84 -9.29 4.23
CA THR A 97 -2.19 -9.24 2.90
C THR A 97 -0.69 -8.98 3.01
N TRP A 98 -0.22 -8.43 4.14
CA TRP A 98 1.19 -8.10 4.34
C TRP A 98 1.98 -9.29 4.84
N VAL A 99 3.19 -9.41 4.31
CA VAL A 99 4.10 -10.52 4.58
C VAL A 99 5.45 -9.96 4.98
N SER A 100 5.98 -10.48 6.10
CA SER A 100 7.35 -10.21 6.54
C SER A 100 8.33 -11.19 5.90
N PHE A 101 9.45 -10.69 5.39
CA PHE A 101 10.52 -11.52 4.84
C PHE A 101 11.79 -11.40 5.71
N PRO A 102 12.66 -12.43 5.76
CA PRO A 102 13.90 -12.34 6.53
C PRO A 102 14.78 -11.14 6.16
N ASP A 103 14.85 -10.81 4.87
CA ASP A 103 15.66 -9.69 4.35
C ASP A 103 14.93 -8.33 4.46
N HIS A 104 13.59 -8.35 4.60
CA HIS A 104 12.74 -7.17 4.75
C HIS A 104 11.73 -7.39 5.90
N PRO A 105 12.20 -7.36 7.15
CA PRO A 105 11.36 -7.67 8.30
C PRO A 105 10.39 -6.52 8.59
N LEU A 106 9.10 -6.83 8.60
CA LEU A 106 8.02 -5.89 8.85
C LEU A 106 7.47 -6.02 10.27
N LYS A 107 7.13 -4.88 10.86
CA LYS A 107 6.46 -4.74 12.16
C LYS A 107 5.10 -4.10 11.95
N ILE A 108 4.14 -4.46 12.79
CA ILE A 108 2.80 -3.88 12.77
C ILE A 108 2.46 -3.22 14.10
N ILE A 109 1.81 -2.06 13.99
CA ILE A 109 1.20 -1.30 15.07
C ILE A 109 -0.29 -1.22 14.78
N ARG A 110 -1.12 -1.53 15.78
CA ARG A 110 -2.59 -1.51 15.64
C ARG A 110 -3.22 -0.45 16.53
N GLY A 111 -4.36 0.07 16.08
CA GLY A 111 -5.27 0.86 16.89
C GLY A 111 -6.72 0.61 16.50
N THR A 112 -7.64 1.32 17.16
CA THR A 112 -9.07 1.15 16.87
C THR A 112 -9.41 1.71 15.49
N GLY A 113 -9.68 0.83 14.52
CA GLY A 113 -10.09 1.19 13.16
C GLY A 113 -8.93 1.52 12.22
N TRP A 114 -7.69 1.20 12.61
CA TRP A 114 -6.51 1.45 11.78
C TRP A 114 -5.33 0.55 12.15
N TYR A 115 -4.39 0.39 11.22
CA TYR A 115 -3.08 -0.19 11.49
C TYR A 115 -1.98 0.53 10.70
N ILE A 116 -0.73 0.34 11.13
CA ILE A 116 0.46 0.77 10.43
C ILE A 116 1.43 -0.41 10.34
N VAL A 117 1.89 -0.72 9.13
CA VAL A 117 3.04 -1.62 8.91
C VAL A 117 4.26 -0.76 8.62
N LEU A 118 5.38 -1.12 9.24
CA LEU A 118 6.67 -0.45 9.12
C LEU A 118 7.74 -1.49 8.84
N ASP A 119 8.78 -1.12 8.11
CA ASP A 119 10.02 -1.88 8.20
C ASP A 119 10.61 -1.78 9.62
N SER A 120 11.48 -2.73 9.97
CA SER A 120 12.03 -2.82 11.32
C SER A 120 12.91 -1.63 11.72
N GLU A 121 13.56 -0.96 10.77
CA GLU A 121 14.37 0.23 11.04
C GLU A 121 13.47 1.39 11.49
N ASN A 122 12.42 1.66 10.71
CA ASN A 122 11.43 2.69 11.01
C ASN A 122 10.61 2.36 12.26
N ALA A 123 10.27 1.09 12.48
CA ALA A 123 9.61 0.65 13.70
C ALA A 123 10.47 0.93 14.94
N SER A 124 11.79 0.70 14.87
CA SER A 124 12.72 0.94 15.98
C SER A 124 12.86 2.44 16.29
N LEU A 125 12.96 3.29 15.27
CA LEU A 125 13.02 4.74 15.42
C LEU A 125 11.76 5.31 16.08
N LEU A 126 10.62 4.66 15.84
CA LEU A 126 9.33 5.09 16.35
C LEU A 126 8.99 4.51 17.73
N ALA A 127 9.44 3.29 18.05
CA ALA A 127 9.18 2.64 19.34
C ALA A 127 9.59 3.54 20.53
N ASP A 128 10.69 4.28 20.39
CA ASP A 128 11.15 5.25 21.40
C ASP A 128 10.22 6.46 21.56
N LYS A 129 9.46 6.81 20.52
CA LYS A 129 8.51 7.92 20.50
C LYS A 129 7.08 7.50 20.87
N PHE A 130 6.78 6.19 20.81
CA PHE A 130 5.48 5.61 21.18
C PHE A 130 5.35 5.22 22.66
N LYS A 131 6.35 5.51 23.50
CA LYS A 131 6.39 5.14 24.94
C LYS A 131 5.16 5.52 25.77
N THR A 132 4.29 6.41 25.28
CA THR A 132 3.07 6.86 25.97
C THR A 132 1.78 6.22 25.44
N VAL A 133 1.86 5.29 24.50
CA VAL A 133 0.70 4.61 23.91
C VAL A 133 0.88 3.12 24.17
N ASP A 134 -0.14 2.45 24.70
CA ASP A 134 -0.17 0.98 24.80
C ASP A 134 -0.25 0.39 23.38
N VAL A 135 0.87 0.41 22.67
CA VAL A 135 1.03 -0.10 21.32
C VAL A 135 1.90 -1.35 21.40
N GLU A 136 1.27 -2.49 21.17
CA GLU A 136 1.99 -3.75 21.00
C GLU A 136 2.61 -3.74 19.59
N LEU A 137 3.94 -3.65 19.54
CA LEU A 137 4.74 -3.87 18.34
C LEU A 137 4.84 -5.38 18.11
N GLU A 138 4.15 -5.86 17.09
CA GLU A 138 4.21 -7.26 16.70
C GLU A 138 4.98 -7.42 15.40
N ASP A 139 5.60 -8.59 15.24
CA ASP A 139 6.08 -9.02 13.93
C ASP A 139 4.89 -9.26 13.01
N VAL A 140 4.91 -8.67 11.80
CA VAL A 140 4.03 -9.15 10.74
C VAL A 140 4.37 -10.61 10.51
N LYS A 141 3.34 -11.45 10.38
CA LYS A 141 3.54 -12.88 10.20
C LYS A 141 4.44 -13.12 8.99
N SER A 142 5.54 -13.83 9.22
CA SER A 142 6.33 -14.40 8.14
C SER A 142 5.53 -15.52 7.48
N VAL A 143 5.80 -15.80 6.20
CA VAL A 143 5.22 -16.99 5.56
C VAL A 143 5.81 -18.25 6.20
N GLU A 144 5.17 -18.76 7.23
CA GLU A 144 5.24 -20.18 7.54
C GLU A 144 4.11 -20.86 6.77
N VAL A 145 4.47 -21.72 5.82
CA VAL A 145 3.51 -22.57 5.12
C VAL A 145 2.98 -23.61 6.12
N SER A 146 2.05 -23.17 6.97
CA SER A 146 1.26 -24.02 7.84
C SER A 146 0.17 -24.67 6.98
N SER A 147 0.20 -26.01 6.88
CA SER A 147 -0.79 -26.82 6.16
C SER A 147 -2.16 -26.85 6.85
N GLU A 148 -2.35 -26.15 7.97
CA GLU A 148 -3.65 -26.01 8.62
C GLU A 148 -4.34 -24.75 8.15
N THR A 149 -5.08 -24.85 7.03
CA THR A 149 -6.11 -23.88 6.66
C THR A 149 -7.28 -24.03 7.64
N LYS A 150 -7.12 -23.47 8.84
CA LYS A 150 -8.26 -23.18 9.71
C LYS A 150 -8.62 -21.73 9.56
N ARG A 151 -9.59 -21.45 8.71
CA ARG A 151 -10.43 -20.27 8.85
C ARG A 151 -11.72 -20.49 8.07
N GLU A 152 -12.83 -20.51 8.79
CA GLU A 152 -14.13 -20.14 8.22
C GLU A 152 -14.01 -18.65 7.88
N ASP A 153 -13.33 -18.33 6.77
CA ASP A 153 -13.25 -16.96 6.30
C ASP A 153 -14.66 -16.53 5.89
N PRO A 154 -15.14 -15.34 6.30
CA PRO A 154 -16.46 -14.87 5.91
C PRO A 154 -16.62 -14.89 4.39
N GLU A 155 -17.83 -15.21 3.89
CA GLU A 155 -18.12 -15.30 2.45
C GLU A 155 -17.65 -14.05 1.68
N ALA A 156 -17.78 -12.86 2.28
CA ALA A 156 -17.27 -11.60 1.74
C ALA A 156 -15.74 -11.60 1.47
N VAL A 157 -14.94 -12.22 2.34
CA VAL A 157 -13.49 -12.33 2.17
C VAL A 157 -13.19 -13.27 1.01
N ILE A 158 -13.84 -14.42 0.97
CA ILE A 158 -13.71 -15.40 -0.12
C ILE A 158 -14.07 -14.75 -1.46
N CYS A 159 -15.20 -14.03 -1.52
CA CYS A 159 -15.60 -13.24 -2.69
C CYS A 159 -14.48 -12.29 -3.13
N SER A 160 -13.96 -11.45 -2.23
CA SER A 160 -12.93 -10.48 -2.60
C SER A 160 -11.63 -11.15 -3.11
N GLN A 161 -11.27 -12.32 -2.59
CA GLN A 161 -10.11 -13.09 -3.04
C GLN A 161 -10.31 -13.64 -4.46
N PHE A 162 -11.49 -14.18 -4.77
CA PHE A 162 -11.82 -14.61 -6.13
C PHE A 162 -11.84 -13.44 -7.10
N ALA A 163 -12.47 -12.32 -6.72
CA ALA A 163 -12.47 -11.10 -7.54
C ALA A 163 -11.03 -10.65 -7.84
N SER A 164 -10.15 -10.64 -6.83
CA SER A 164 -8.73 -10.31 -7.00
C SER A 164 -8.03 -11.20 -8.02
N ALA A 165 -8.25 -12.51 -7.96
CA ALA A 165 -7.63 -13.46 -8.90
C ALA A 165 -8.12 -13.24 -10.34
N ILE A 166 -9.42 -13.02 -10.51
CA ILE A 166 -10.04 -12.74 -11.81
C ILE A 166 -9.51 -11.42 -12.38
N ILE A 167 -9.48 -10.36 -11.58
CA ILE A 167 -8.96 -9.04 -11.99
C ILE A 167 -7.50 -9.15 -12.42
N HIS A 168 -6.67 -9.86 -11.65
CA HIS A 168 -5.27 -10.07 -12.02
C HIS A 168 -5.14 -10.78 -13.38
N GLY A 169 -5.86 -11.89 -13.58
CA GLY A 169 -5.85 -12.63 -14.85
C GLY A 169 -6.37 -11.79 -16.03
N PHE A 170 -7.43 -11.01 -15.81
CA PHE A 170 -8.02 -10.13 -16.82
C PHE A 170 -7.06 -9.01 -17.23
N VAL A 171 -6.37 -8.39 -16.27
CA VAL A 171 -5.50 -7.24 -16.52
C VAL A 171 -4.11 -7.63 -17.02
N TYR A 172 -3.48 -8.65 -16.43
CA TYR A 172 -2.07 -8.95 -16.72
C TYR A 172 -1.84 -10.18 -17.59
N GLU A 173 -2.78 -11.13 -17.60
CA GLU A 173 -2.66 -12.38 -18.36
C GLU A 173 -3.51 -12.39 -19.62
N ASP A 174 -4.22 -11.29 -19.91
CA ASP A 174 -5.19 -11.14 -20.99
C ASP A 174 -6.22 -12.31 -21.01
N SER A 175 -6.53 -12.86 -19.82
CA SER A 175 -7.51 -13.93 -19.68
C SER A 175 -8.93 -13.37 -19.81
N PRO A 176 -9.84 -14.05 -20.53
CA PRO A 176 -11.23 -13.63 -20.56
C PRO A 176 -11.86 -13.75 -19.16
N LEU A 177 -12.85 -12.91 -18.88
CA LEU A 177 -13.66 -13.06 -17.67
C LEU A 177 -14.44 -14.40 -17.71
N PRO A 178 -14.62 -15.09 -16.57
CA PRO A 178 -15.36 -16.35 -16.53
C PRO A 178 -16.82 -16.21 -16.99
N ASP A 179 -17.28 -17.13 -17.84
CA ASP A 179 -18.64 -17.12 -18.42
C ASP A 179 -19.78 -17.25 -17.39
N ASN A 180 -19.46 -17.71 -16.18
CA ASN A 180 -20.41 -17.91 -15.09
C ASN A 180 -20.37 -16.79 -14.04
N LEU A 181 -19.69 -15.68 -14.30
CA LEU A 181 -19.83 -14.48 -13.46
C LEU A 181 -21.29 -13.99 -13.48
N SER A 182 -21.73 -13.43 -12.36
CA SER A 182 -22.96 -12.65 -12.34
C SER A 182 -22.82 -11.40 -13.19
N ASP A 183 -23.90 -10.98 -13.85
CA ASP A 183 -23.90 -9.82 -14.75
C ASP A 183 -23.38 -8.54 -14.06
N GLU A 184 -23.66 -8.40 -12.76
CA GLU A 184 -23.20 -7.26 -11.96
C GLU A 184 -21.69 -7.31 -11.71
N ALA A 185 -21.14 -8.48 -11.35
CA ALA A 185 -19.71 -8.65 -11.14
C ALA A 185 -18.91 -8.46 -12.44
N GLU A 186 -19.38 -9.03 -13.56
CA GLU A 186 -18.77 -8.86 -14.88
C GLU A 186 -18.72 -7.38 -15.27
N LYS A 187 -19.85 -6.68 -15.09
CA LYS A 187 -19.94 -5.25 -15.38
C LYS A 187 -18.97 -4.43 -14.55
N ILE A 188 -18.93 -4.63 -13.23
CA ILE A 188 -18.04 -3.88 -12.32
C ILE A 188 -16.57 -4.09 -12.71
N ILE A 189 -16.16 -5.34 -12.94
CA ILE A 189 -14.77 -5.67 -13.30
C ILE A 189 -14.40 -5.04 -14.64
N THR A 190 -15.26 -5.18 -15.66
CA THR A 190 -15.00 -4.62 -16.99
C THR A 190 -14.87 -3.10 -16.93
N GLU A 191 -15.84 -2.39 -16.34
CA GLU A 191 -15.85 -0.93 -16.26
C GLU A 191 -14.65 -0.38 -15.46
N SER A 192 -14.18 -1.12 -14.44
CA SER A 192 -13.08 -0.67 -13.59
C SER A 192 -11.69 -0.94 -14.17
N TYR A 193 -11.54 -1.96 -15.02
CA TYR A 193 -10.21 -2.49 -15.38
C TYR A 193 -9.92 -2.63 -16.88
N GLN A 194 -10.92 -2.52 -17.78
CA GLN A 194 -10.71 -2.74 -19.23
C GLN A 194 -9.58 -1.88 -19.84
N ASP A 195 -9.42 -0.64 -19.34
CA ASP A 195 -8.44 0.33 -19.84
C ASP A 195 -7.22 0.47 -18.90
N PHE A 196 -7.05 -0.44 -17.94
CA PHE A 196 -6.04 -0.31 -16.87
C PHE A 196 -4.61 -0.21 -17.43
N ARG A 197 -4.25 -1.11 -18.37
CA ARG A 197 -2.91 -1.13 -18.99
C ARG A 197 -2.64 0.11 -19.84
N GLU A 198 -3.67 0.66 -20.48
CA GLU A 198 -3.56 1.87 -21.30
C GLU A 198 -3.36 3.12 -20.44
N THR A 199 -4.03 3.17 -19.29
CA THR A 199 -3.96 4.29 -18.34
C THR A 199 -2.74 4.24 -17.42
N ASN A 200 -2.13 3.06 -17.24
CA ASN A 200 -0.92 2.84 -16.44
C ASN A 200 0.21 2.22 -17.28
N PRO A 201 0.69 2.91 -18.33
CA PRO A 201 1.71 2.36 -19.21
C PRO A 201 3.02 2.16 -18.44
N GLY A 202 3.49 0.91 -18.36
CA GLY A 202 4.74 0.54 -17.70
C GLY A 202 4.56 -0.14 -16.34
N VAL A 203 3.34 -0.22 -15.82
CA VAL A 203 3.03 -1.03 -14.62
C VAL A 203 2.83 -2.47 -15.08
N THR A 204 3.65 -3.39 -14.59
CA THR A 204 3.54 -4.83 -14.82
C THR A 204 3.03 -5.55 -13.57
N ALA A 205 2.74 -6.85 -13.66
CA ALA A 205 2.35 -7.65 -12.51
C ALA A 205 3.43 -7.63 -11.40
N GLU A 206 4.70 -7.48 -11.78
CA GLU A 206 5.87 -7.47 -10.92
C GLU A 206 6.29 -6.07 -10.46
N SER A 207 5.69 -5.01 -11.00
CA SER A 207 5.95 -3.64 -10.55
C SER A 207 5.60 -3.49 -9.07
N PRO A 208 6.47 -2.90 -8.23
CA PRO A 208 6.19 -2.73 -6.80
C PRO A 208 4.86 -2.03 -6.49
N GLU A 209 4.49 -1.05 -7.30
CA GLU A 209 3.28 -0.26 -7.18
C GLU A 209 2.02 -0.96 -7.73
N SER A 210 2.18 -2.09 -8.43
CA SER A 210 1.11 -2.83 -9.10
C SER A 210 -0.04 -3.16 -8.16
N TYR A 211 0.26 -3.69 -6.97
CA TYR A 211 -0.75 -4.03 -5.97
C TYR A 211 -1.63 -2.82 -5.57
N ILE A 212 -1.04 -1.63 -5.50
CA ILE A 212 -1.73 -0.41 -5.07
C ILE A 212 -2.54 0.17 -6.23
N LEU A 213 -1.92 0.28 -7.41
CA LEU A 213 -2.57 0.84 -8.59
C LEU A 213 -3.72 -0.04 -9.05
N LEU A 214 -3.53 -1.36 -9.05
CA LEU A 214 -4.58 -2.33 -9.36
C LEU A 214 -5.63 -2.42 -8.22
N GLY A 215 -5.25 -2.16 -6.97
CA GLY A 215 -6.18 -2.16 -5.83
C GLY A 215 -7.15 -0.99 -5.82
N ASN A 216 -6.71 0.21 -6.25
CA ASN A 216 -7.52 1.41 -6.12
C ASN A 216 -8.88 1.38 -6.87
N PRO A 217 -8.98 0.84 -8.10
CA PRO A 217 -10.25 0.64 -8.79
C PRO A 217 -11.17 -0.41 -8.15
N ALA A 218 -10.67 -1.25 -7.24
CA ALA A 218 -11.43 -2.36 -6.65
C ALA A 218 -12.57 -1.95 -5.72
N ARG A 219 -12.77 -0.65 -5.47
CA ARG A 219 -13.75 -0.14 -4.50
C ARG A 219 -15.15 -0.72 -4.70
N GLU A 220 -15.63 -0.76 -5.94
CA GLU A 220 -17.00 -1.20 -6.22
C GLU A 220 -17.16 -2.72 -6.06
N ILE A 221 -16.21 -3.51 -6.57
CA ILE A 221 -16.26 -4.97 -6.42
C ILE A 221 -16.09 -5.41 -4.96
N ASN A 222 -15.27 -4.68 -4.20
CA ASN A 222 -15.10 -4.93 -2.77
C ASN A 222 -16.37 -4.61 -1.98
N ARG A 223 -17.10 -3.54 -2.35
CA ARG A 223 -18.41 -3.24 -1.76
C ARG A 223 -19.41 -4.35 -2.10
N PHE A 224 -19.48 -4.76 -3.36
CA PHE A 224 -20.32 -5.87 -3.81
C PHE A 224 -20.06 -7.14 -2.97
N CYS A 225 -18.79 -7.51 -2.77
CA CYS A 225 -18.44 -8.64 -1.91
C CYS A 225 -18.82 -8.45 -0.43
N ALA A 226 -18.65 -7.24 0.13
CA ALA A 226 -19.02 -6.98 1.53
C ALA A 226 -20.54 -7.04 1.78
N GLU A 227 -21.34 -6.81 0.74
CA GLU A 227 -22.81 -6.91 0.79
C GLU A 227 -23.30 -8.35 0.51
N ASN A 228 -22.39 -9.33 0.49
CA ASN A 228 -22.61 -10.74 0.14
C ASN A 228 -23.09 -10.95 -1.30
N GLY A 229 -22.57 -10.16 -2.24
CA GLY A 229 -22.74 -10.44 -3.66
C GLY A 229 -22.10 -11.78 -4.02
N GLU A 230 -22.85 -12.62 -4.75
CA GLU A 230 -22.31 -13.85 -5.34
C GLU A 230 -21.61 -13.48 -6.65
N LEU A 231 -20.30 -13.74 -6.72
CA LEU A 231 -19.54 -13.47 -7.94
C LEU A 231 -20.00 -14.33 -9.10
N PHE A 232 -20.45 -15.54 -8.80
CA PHE A 232 -20.81 -16.54 -9.80
C PHE A 232 -22.29 -16.86 -9.70
N ASP A 233 -22.94 -16.97 -10.86
CA ASP A 233 -24.28 -17.52 -10.93
C ASP A 233 -24.21 -19.06 -10.90
N ASP A 234 -25.08 -19.69 -10.12
CA ASP A 234 -25.35 -21.13 -10.21
C ASP A 234 -26.06 -21.43 -11.55
N ARG A 235 -25.30 -21.59 -12.63
CA ARG A 235 -25.80 -22.00 -13.96
C ARG A 235 -25.68 -23.50 -14.21
#